data_AF-Q2LRI7-F1
#
_entry.id   AF-Q2LRI7-F1
#
_cell.length_a   1.000
_cell.length_b   1.000
_cell.length_c   1.000
_cell.angle_alpha   90.00
_cell.angle_beta   90.00
_cell.angle_gamma   90.00
#
_symmetry.space_group_name_H-M   'P 1'
#
loop_
_entity.id
_entity.type
_entity.pdbx_description
1 polymer ?
#
loop_
_entity_poly.entity_id
_entity_poly.type
_entity_poly.pdbx_seq_one_letter_code
_entity_poly.pdbx_strand_id
1 'polypeptide(L)'
;MMDPPSAYLNGNYVNGGFIMNKKFHLNAETLPGFIKKAEKTILRPKTLYKWYDIVNGVSVKRQNGTTQTMWAVASNTFRGFHRIQKGCPGASIVFRNYFVSNKHRLLTEILSAKNSTELHHVEKRVCTDIRPKLSNIRQGSLDSYGRIRKPVDLYFQNLICMAQELDRSRVNLVPYLFLALDSQMFSDPNVFTDEELRAFHLSRRSTYKDVTDEKMYIQLQDILSKKATQLSNRDAKFYRIYFDMLWNNRHQNWGSNFFETNP
;
A
#
# COMPACT_ATOMS: atom_id res chain seq x y z
N MET A 1 34.57 -17.30 -5.55
CA MET A 1 33.59 -17.87 -4.60
C MET A 1 32.35 -17.01 -4.68
N MET A 2 31.25 -17.56 -5.19
CA MET A 2 29.96 -16.88 -5.29
C MET A 2 29.22 -17.07 -3.97
N ASP A 3 28.89 -15.97 -3.30
CA ASP A 3 27.90 -15.99 -2.21
C ASP A 3 26.51 -16.31 -2.79
N PRO A 4 25.72 -17.19 -2.15
CA PRO A 4 24.36 -17.46 -2.61
C PRO A 4 23.43 -16.27 -2.30
N PRO A 5 22.39 -16.05 -3.13
CA PRO A 5 21.45 -14.95 -2.95
C PRO A 5 20.56 -15.18 -1.71
N SER A 6 20.56 -14.22 -0.80
CA SER A 6 19.69 -14.20 0.39
C SER A 6 18.21 -14.20 -0.02
N ALA A 7 17.54 -15.33 0.14
CA ALA A 7 16.08 -15.40 0.14
C ALA A 7 15.54 -14.61 1.33
N TYR A 8 14.75 -13.58 1.08
CA TYR A 8 14.00 -12.89 2.13
C TYR A 8 12.92 -13.85 2.67
N LEU A 9 13.24 -14.54 3.75
CA LEU A 9 12.29 -15.35 4.50
C LEU A 9 11.42 -14.41 5.35
N ASN A 10 10.10 -14.47 5.17
CA ASN A 10 9.13 -13.80 6.03
C ASN A 10 9.07 -14.54 7.38
N GLY A 11 9.86 -14.09 8.36
CA GLY A 11 9.81 -14.55 9.74
C GLY A 11 9.89 -13.37 10.71
N ASN A 12 9.09 -13.43 11.78
CA ASN A 12 9.32 -12.57 12.95
C ASN A 12 10.23 -13.33 13.91
N TYR A 13 11.28 -12.67 14.40
CA TYR A 13 12.09 -13.19 15.49
C TYR A 13 11.35 -12.95 16.81
N VAL A 14 10.93 -14.04 17.46
CA VAL A 14 10.47 -14.00 18.86
C VAL A 14 11.18 -15.14 19.58
N ASN A 15 11.95 -14.80 20.63
CA ASN A 15 12.64 -15.75 21.52
C ASN A 15 13.45 -16.84 20.81
N GLY A 16 14.51 -16.46 20.08
CA GLY A 16 15.58 -17.38 19.68
C GLY A 16 15.22 -18.47 18.66
N GLY A 17 14.03 -18.42 18.06
CA GLY A 17 13.60 -19.36 17.01
C GLY A 17 13.01 -18.66 15.78
N PHE A 18 13.35 -19.16 14.60
CA PHE A 18 12.78 -18.70 13.34
C PHE A 18 11.40 -19.36 13.13
N ILE A 19 10.31 -18.63 13.39
CA ILE A 19 8.96 -19.14 13.09
C ILE A 19 8.63 -18.79 11.64
N MET A 20 8.55 -19.80 10.78
CA MET A 20 7.87 -19.64 9.49
C MET A 20 6.40 -19.32 9.77
N ASN A 21 5.99 -18.08 9.51
CA ASN A 21 4.56 -17.76 9.50
C ASN A 21 3.90 -18.62 8.42
N LYS A 22 3.06 -19.58 8.83
CA LYS A 22 2.17 -20.30 7.89
C LYS A 22 1.45 -19.25 7.05
N LYS A 23 1.54 -19.37 5.72
CA LYS A 23 0.78 -18.49 4.82
C LYS A 23 -0.70 -18.69 5.11
N PHE A 24 -1.41 -17.60 5.35
CA PHE A 24 -2.85 -17.62 5.51
C PHE A 24 -3.50 -18.00 4.18
N HIS A 25 -4.47 -18.90 4.20
CA HIS A 25 -5.23 -19.30 3.03
C HIS A 25 -6.62 -18.68 3.11
N LEU A 26 -6.92 -17.78 2.18
CA LEU A 26 -8.23 -17.17 2.09
C LEU A 26 -9.19 -18.16 1.42
N ASN A 27 -10.17 -18.66 2.17
CA ASN A 27 -11.14 -19.66 1.73
C ASN A 27 -12.54 -19.35 2.29
N ALA A 28 -13.54 -20.15 1.93
CA ALA A 28 -14.93 -19.92 2.34
C ALA A 28 -15.12 -19.81 3.86
N GLU A 29 -14.34 -20.56 4.65
CA GLU A 29 -14.43 -20.56 6.12
C GLU A 29 -13.82 -19.30 6.75
N THR A 30 -12.68 -18.86 6.22
CA THR A 30 -11.90 -17.74 6.81
C THR A 30 -12.31 -16.37 6.28
N LEU A 31 -12.87 -16.33 5.07
CA LEU A 31 -13.23 -15.11 4.35
C LEU A 31 -14.19 -14.18 5.13
N PRO A 32 -15.26 -14.66 5.80
CA PRO A 32 -16.16 -13.77 6.54
C PRO A 32 -15.45 -13.00 7.67
N GLY A 33 -14.59 -13.71 8.43
CA GLY A 33 -13.81 -13.11 9.51
C GLY A 33 -12.78 -12.10 8.98
N PHE A 34 -12.14 -12.44 7.86
CA PHE A 34 -11.20 -11.57 7.17
C PHE A 34 -11.87 -10.26 6.71
N ILE A 35 -13.01 -10.35 6.02
CA ILE A 35 -13.74 -9.16 5.54
C ILE A 35 -14.17 -8.29 6.72
N LYS A 36 -14.73 -8.89 7.78
CA LYS A 36 -15.14 -8.14 8.98
C LYS A 36 -13.97 -7.37 9.61
N LYS A 37 -12.78 -7.98 9.69
CA LYS A 37 -11.58 -7.31 10.18
C LYS A 37 -11.13 -6.20 9.24
N ALA A 38 -11.11 -6.46 7.93
CA ALA A 38 -10.70 -5.48 6.93
C ALA A 38 -11.64 -4.26 6.95
N GLU A 39 -12.96 -4.47 6.99
CA GLU A 39 -13.95 -3.38 7.13
C GLU A 39 -13.68 -2.54 8.39
N LYS A 40 -13.49 -3.19 9.55
CA LYS A 40 -13.20 -2.47 10.80
C LYS A 40 -11.89 -1.69 10.75
N THR A 41 -10.93 -2.10 9.92
CA THR A 41 -9.59 -1.51 9.87
C THR A 41 -9.46 -0.43 8.79
N ILE A 42 -10.15 -0.61 7.67
CA ILE A 42 -10.00 0.19 6.44
C ILE A 42 -11.25 1.02 6.16
N LEU A 43 -12.44 0.43 6.27
CA LEU A 43 -13.69 1.09 5.87
C LEU A 43 -14.32 1.91 7.00
N ARG A 44 -14.24 1.39 8.22
CA ARG A 44 -14.81 1.98 9.45
C ARG A 44 -13.83 1.94 10.63
N PRO A 45 -12.61 2.49 10.48
CA PRO A 45 -11.66 2.55 11.57
C PRO A 45 -12.17 3.41 12.73
N LYS A 46 -11.86 2.99 13.96
CA LYS A 46 -12.29 3.70 15.18
C LYS A 46 -11.55 5.01 15.41
N THR A 47 -10.26 5.03 15.09
CA THR A 47 -9.38 6.18 15.30
C THR A 47 -8.99 6.75 13.95
N LEU A 48 -9.09 8.07 13.80
CA LEU A 48 -8.74 8.80 12.58
C LEU A 48 -7.70 9.87 12.88
N TYR A 49 -6.93 10.25 11.87
CA TYR A 49 -5.84 11.19 11.99
C TYR A 49 -6.05 12.37 11.05
N LYS A 50 -5.47 13.53 11.37
CA LYS A 50 -5.50 14.66 10.44
C LYS A 50 -4.63 14.33 9.23
N TRP A 51 -4.99 14.87 8.06
CA TRP A 51 -4.20 14.74 6.83
C TRP A 51 -2.69 14.97 7.04
N TYR A 52 -2.33 16.04 7.73
CA TYR A 52 -0.92 16.40 7.96
C TYR A 52 -0.18 15.39 8.84
N ASP A 53 -0.86 14.78 9.81
CA ASP A 53 -0.28 13.75 10.67
C ASP A 53 -0.02 12.48 9.85
N ILE A 54 -0.94 12.10 8.97
CA ILE A 54 -0.75 10.96 8.05
C ILE A 54 0.48 11.16 7.16
N VAL A 55 0.64 12.36 6.62
CA VAL A 55 1.76 12.69 5.72
C VAL A 55 3.10 12.80 6.49
N ASN A 56 3.09 13.38 7.68
CA ASN A 56 4.30 13.69 8.46
C ASN A 56 4.63 12.68 9.56
N GLY A 57 3.84 11.62 9.69
CA GLY A 57 4.01 10.58 10.70
C GLY A 57 2.99 10.69 11.83
N VAL A 58 2.30 9.59 12.09
CA VAL A 58 1.25 9.45 13.10
C VAL A 58 1.82 8.84 14.36
N SER A 59 1.49 9.39 15.52
CA SER A 59 1.82 8.77 16.80
C SER A 59 0.80 7.68 17.15
N VAL A 60 1.23 6.42 17.24
CA VAL A 60 0.37 5.26 17.46
C VAL A 60 0.74 4.57 18.77
N LYS A 61 -0.25 4.31 19.63
CA LYS A 61 -0.07 3.53 20.86
C LYS A 61 -0.13 2.04 20.54
N ARG A 62 0.96 1.31 20.82
CA ARG A 62 1.12 -0.13 20.61
C ARG A 62 0.41 -0.94 21.71
N GLN A 63 0.17 -2.23 21.47
CA GLN A 63 -0.48 -3.13 22.45
C GLN A 63 0.27 -3.23 23.78
N ASN A 64 1.60 -3.17 23.74
CA ASN A 64 2.46 -3.17 24.93
C ASN A 64 2.49 -1.80 25.66
N GLY A 65 1.64 -0.85 25.25
CA GLY A 65 1.51 0.47 25.85
C GLY A 65 2.50 1.52 25.34
N THR A 66 3.52 1.15 24.55
CA THR A 66 4.49 2.13 24.02
C THR A 66 3.89 2.96 22.88
N THR A 67 4.51 4.10 22.59
CA THR A 67 4.10 4.96 21.48
C THR A 67 5.18 4.92 20.40
N GLN A 68 4.75 4.77 19.14
CA GLN A 68 5.64 4.74 17.98
C GLN A 68 5.11 5.66 16.89
N THR A 69 6.01 6.39 16.23
CA THR A 69 5.67 7.12 15.01
C THR A 69 5.58 6.15 13.82
N MET A 70 4.39 6.06 13.23
CA MET A 70 4.09 5.27 12.04
C MET A 70 3.96 6.20 10.84
N TRP A 71 4.45 5.76 9.68
CA TRP A 71 4.49 6.56 8.47
C TRP A 71 3.61 5.93 7.39
N ALA A 72 2.86 6.74 6.64
CA ALA A 72 2.07 6.26 5.51
C ALA A 72 2.95 5.53 4.46
N VAL A 73 4.19 5.98 4.30
CA VAL A 73 5.18 5.35 3.43
C VAL A 73 6.46 5.05 4.22
N ALA A 74 6.80 3.77 4.35
CA ALA A 74 8.01 3.33 5.04
C ALA A 74 9.30 3.81 4.35
N SER A 75 10.34 4.04 5.14
CA SER A 75 11.65 4.52 4.64
C SER A 75 12.25 3.62 3.56
N ASN A 76 12.05 2.30 3.65
CA ASN A 76 12.53 1.31 2.68
C ASN A 76 11.99 1.58 1.26
N THR A 77 10.74 2.03 1.13
CA THR A 77 10.17 2.41 -0.17
C THR A 77 10.97 3.55 -0.80
N PHE A 78 11.33 4.56 0.00
CA PHE A 78 12.11 5.70 -0.48
C PHE A 78 13.61 5.37 -0.71
N ARG A 79 14.16 4.35 -0.04
CA ARG A 79 15.53 3.87 -0.32
C ARG A 79 15.68 3.41 -1.77
N GLY A 80 14.61 2.91 -2.38
CA GLY A 80 14.59 2.51 -3.79
C GLY A 80 14.89 3.63 -4.79
N PHE A 81 14.82 4.90 -4.39
CA PHE A 81 15.19 6.02 -5.26
C PHE A 81 16.71 6.29 -5.27
N HIS A 82 17.49 5.64 -4.39
CA HIS A 82 18.96 5.77 -4.32
C HIS A 82 19.43 7.23 -4.32
N ARG A 83 19.24 7.92 -3.19
CA ARG A 83 19.66 9.31 -3.00
C ARG A 83 21.15 9.49 -3.33
N ILE A 84 21.48 10.46 -4.19
CA ILE A 84 22.86 10.75 -4.62
C ILE A 84 23.61 11.52 -3.53
N GLN A 85 23.05 12.64 -3.08
CA GLN A 85 23.69 13.55 -2.12
C GLN A 85 22.97 13.51 -0.77
N LYS A 86 23.70 13.21 0.31
CA LYS A 86 23.11 13.03 1.65
C LYS A 86 22.62 14.34 2.29
N GLY A 87 23.20 15.48 1.94
CA GLY A 87 22.82 16.81 2.46
C GLY A 87 21.60 17.42 1.77
N CYS A 88 21.23 16.94 0.59
CA CYS A 88 20.09 17.44 -0.16
C CYS A 88 18.81 16.65 0.18
N PRO A 89 17.62 17.27 0.02
CA PRO A 89 16.35 16.58 0.22
C PRO A 89 16.28 15.27 -0.56
N GLY A 90 15.90 14.19 0.12
CA GLY A 90 15.62 12.90 -0.52
C GLY A 90 14.17 12.81 -1.00
N ALA A 91 13.84 11.73 -1.72
CA ALA A 91 12.49 11.48 -2.22
C ALA A 91 11.41 11.62 -1.14
N SER A 92 11.64 11.11 0.07
CA SER A 92 10.67 11.20 1.17
C SER A 92 10.26 12.64 1.53
N ILE A 93 11.18 13.61 1.43
CA ILE A 93 10.90 15.03 1.69
C ILE A 93 10.07 15.61 0.53
N VAL A 94 10.44 15.30 -0.71
CA VAL A 94 9.72 15.76 -1.92
C VAL A 94 8.25 15.33 -1.87
N PHE A 95 7.99 14.04 -1.59
CA PHE A 95 6.64 13.52 -1.49
C PHE A 95 5.85 14.17 -0.34
N ARG A 96 6.42 14.25 0.88
CA ARG A 96 5.74 14.88 2.02
C ARG A 96 5.38 16.34 1.74
N ASN A 97 6.34 17.13 1.27
CA ASN A 97 6.12 18.53 0.93
C ASN A 97 5.02 18.68 -0.13
N TYR A 98 4.98 17.78 -1.12
CA TYR A 98 3.94 17.78 -2.13
C TYR A 98 2.53 17.57 -1.54
N PHE A 99 2.33 16.52 -0.74
CA PHE A 99 1.03 16.20 -0.14
C PHE A 99 0.59 17.23 0.92
N VAL A 100 1.53 17.88 1.61
CA VAL A 100 1.25 19.02 2.50
C VAL A 100 0.79 20.23 1.69
N SER A 101 1.58 20.64 0.69
CA SER A 101 1.33 21.87 -0.07
C SER A 101 0.10 21.79 -0.99
N ASN A 102 -0.30 20.58 -1.39
CA ASN A 102 -1.43 20.36 -2.31
C ASN A 102 -2.68 19.83 -1.59
N LYS A 103 -2.74 19.84 -0.25
CA LYS A 103 -3.86 19.26 0.52
C LYS A 103 -5.24 19.65 -0.02
N HIS A 104 -5.50 20.95 -0.18
CA HIS A 104 -6.82 21.43 -0.61
C HIS A 104 -7.20 20.92 -2.01
N ARG A 105 -6.29 21.01 -2.98
CA ARG A 105 -6.52 20.49 -4.33
C ARG A 105 -6.77 18.99 -4.31
N LEU A 106 -5.93 18.23 -3.62
CA LEU A 106 -6.04 16.77 -3.55
C LEU A 106 -7.34 16.34 -2.87
N LEU A 107 -7.77 17.00 -1.80
CA LEU A 107 -9.07 16.72 -1.17
C LEU A 107 -10.22 16.93 -2.15
N THR A 108 -10.23 18.05 -2.88
CA THR A 108 -11.26 18.32 -3.90
C THR A 108 -11.25 17.28 -5.01
N GLU A 109 -10.08 16.95 -5.56
CA GLU A 109 -9.93 15.96 -6.64
C GLU A 109 -10.35 14.54 -6.17
N ILE A 110 -9.94 14.12 -4.97
CA ILE A 110 -10.31 12.83 -4.38
C ILE A 110 -11.82 12.74 -4.15
N LEU A 111 -12.42 13.78 -3.53
CA LEU A 111 -13.86 13.80 -3.24
C LEU A 111 -14.72 13.86 -4.51
N SER A 112 -14.16 14.33 -5.62
CA SER A 112 -14.86 14.40 -6.90
C SER A 112 -14.80 13.11 -7.71
N ALA A 113 -13.90 12.17 -7.35
CA ALA A 113 -13.75 10.92 -8.07
C ALA A 113 -14.97 10.00 -7.87
N LYS A 114 -15.53 9.50 -8.97
CA LYS A 114 -16.74 8.67 -8.99
C LYS A 114 -16.48 7.19 -9.23
N ASN A 115 -15.24 6.84 -9.53
CA ASN A 115 -14.82 5.47 -9.83
C ASN A 115 -13.29 5.35 -9.70
N SER A 116 -12.80 4.12 -9.81
CA SER A 116 -11.38 3.80 -9.71
C SER A 116 -10.53 4.41 -10.82
N THR A 117 -11.09 4.64 -12.01
CA THR A 117 -10.38 5.25 -13.15
C THR A 117 -10.13 6.74 -12.89
N GLU A 118 -11.14 7.45 -12.39
CA GLU A 118 -11.01 8.86 -12.02
C GLU A 118 -10.01 9.05 -10.87
N LEU A 119 -10.09 8.22 -9.82
CA LEU A 119 -9.11 8.28 -8.73
C LEU A 119 -7.68 7.97 -9.22
N HIS A 120 -7.54 6.98 -10.11
CA HIS A 120 -6.26 6.67 -10.77
C HIS A 120 -5.68 7.85 -11.55
N HIS A 121 -6.53 8.64 -12.23
CA HIS A 121 -6.08 9.86 -12.92
C HIS A 121 -5.54 10.92 -11.95
N VAL A 122 -6.14 11.06 -10.75
CA VAL A 122 -5.60 11.93 -9.70
C VAL A 122 -4.21 11.44 -9.26
N GLU A 123 -4.07 10.15 -8.96
CA GLU A 123 -2.79 9.54 -8.56
C GLU A 123 -1.71 9.67 -9.64
N LYS A 124 -2.10 9.52 -10.91
CA LYS A 124 -1.21 9.72 -12.07
C LYS A 124 -0.73 11.17 -12.16
N ARG A 125 -1.62 12.14 -11.97
CA ARG A 125 -1.26 13.56 -11.94
C ARG A 125 -0.27 13.85 -10.82
N VAL A 126 -0.47 13.27 -9.64
CA VAL A 126 0.51 13.35 -8.53
C VAL A 126 1.88 12.78 -8.93
N CYS A 127 1.92 11.62 -9.61
CA CYS A 127 3.18 11.08 -10.13
C CYS A 127 3.85 12.06 -11.10
N THR A 128 3.10 12.62 -12.04
CA THR A 128 3.59 13.61 -13.02
C THR A 128 4.14 14.86 -12.34
N ASP A 129 3.43 15.41 -11.35
CA ASP A 129 3.82 16.64 -10.65
C ASP A 129 5.05 16.44 -9.74
N ILE A 130 5.23 15.24 -9.19
CA ILE A 130 6.37 14.89 -8.33
C ILE A 130 7.61 14.56 -9.15
N ARG A 131 7.47 13.88 -10.30
CA ARG A 131 8.59 13.40 -11.13
C ARG A 131 9.69 14.45 -11.36
N PRO A 132 9.42 15.69 -11.80
CA PRO A 132 10.47 16.69 -12.03
C PRO A 132 11.11 17.23 -10.74
N LYS A 133 10.47 17.05 -9.58
CA LYS A 133 10.99 17.50 -8.27
C LYS A 133 11.96 16.50 -7.65
N LEU A 134 12.04 15.29 -8.20
CA LEU A 134 12.96 14.25 -7.75
C LEU A 134 14.33 14.41 -8.43
N SER A 135 15.06 15.48 -8.09
CA SER A 135 16.36 15.79 -8.69
C SER A 135 17.55 15.07 -8.02
N ASN A 136 17.42 14.68 -6.76
CA ASN A 136 18.49 14.07 -5.96
C ASN A 136 18.35 12.53 -5.84
N ILE A 137 18.19 11.85 -6.99
CA ILE A 137 17.99 10.40 -7.07
C ILE A 137 18.88 9.82 -8.18
N ARG A 138 19.28 8.55 -8.06
CA ARG A 138 20.12 7.89 -9.08
C ARG A 138 19.42 7.87 -10.44
N GLN A 139 20.15 8.14 -11.51
CA GLN A 139 19.68 8.00 -12.89
C GLN A 139 19.05 6.62 -13.14
N GLY A 140 17.99 6.58 -13.95
CA GLY A 140 17.21 5.37 -14.24
C GLY A 140 16.26 4.95 -13.13
N SER A 141 16.28 5.63 -11.96
CA SER A 141 15.34 5.34 -10.87
C SER A 141 13.89 5.72 -11.18
N LEU A 142 13.57 6.26 -12.34
CA LEU A 142 12.20 6.57 -12.73
C LEU A 142 11.79 5.83 -14.01
N ASP A 143 12.62 4.89 -14.47
CA ASP A 143 12.35 4.05 -15.64
C ASP A 143 11.28 3.01 -15.30
N SER A 144 11.25 2.56 -14.03
CA SER A 144 10.15 1.77 -13.50
C SER A 144 8.98 2.67 -13.13
N TYR A 145 7.82 2.42 -13.75
CA TYR A 145 6.54 3.02 -13.36
C TYR A 145 6.23 2.79 -11.87
N GLY A 146 6.38 1.56 -11.39
CA GLY A 146 6.05 1.20 -10.01
C GLY A 146 6.88 1.93 -8.96
N ARG A 147 8.09 2.43 -9.30
CA ARG A 147 8.98 3.11 -8.35
C ARG A 147 8.42 4.46 -7.89
N ILE A 148 7.83 5.25 -8.79
CA ILE A 148 7.13 6.49 -8.41
C ILE A 148 5.70 6.24 -7.96
N ARG A 149 5.05 5.23 -8.54
CA ARG A 149 3.65 4.91 -8.28
C ARG A 149 3.40 4.38 -6.86
N LYS A 150 4.23 3.43 -6.38
CA LYS A 150 4.04 2.79 -5.07
C LYS A 150 3.91 3.79 -3.90
N PRO A 151 4.79 4.80 -3.74
CA PRO A 151 4.61 5.81 -2.70
C PRO A 151 3.29 6.57 -2.82
N VAL A 152 2.83 6.89 -4.03
CA VAL A 152 1.56 7.59 -4.25
C VAL A 152 0.39 6.73 -3.81
N ASP A 153 0.35 5.45 -4.24
CA ASP A 153 -0.70 4.51 -3.82
C ASP A 153 -0.76 4.40 -2.29
N LEU A 154 0.40 4.26 -1.63
CA LEU A 154 0.47 4.16 -0.17
C LEU A 154 -0.04 5.43 0.52
N TYR A 155 0.27 6.63 0.01
CA TYR A 155 -0.31 7.86 0.55
C TYR A 155 -1.83 7.89 0.35
N PHE A 156 -2.33 7.60 -0.85
CA PHE A 156 -3.77 7.63 -1.13
C PHE A 156 -4.53 6.62 -0.28
N GLN A 157 -4.01 5.40 -0.13
CA GLN A 157 -4.58 4.39 0.76
C GLN A 157 -4.65 4.89 2.20
N ASN A 158 -3.53 5.35 2.76
CA ASN A 158 -3.53 5.82 4.15
C ASN A 158 -4.44 7.04 4.33
N LEU A 159 -4.44 7.99 3.39
CA LEU A 159 -5.28 9.19 3.46
C LEU A 159 -6.76 8.85 3.36
N ILE A 160 -7.18 8.08 2.37
CA ILE A 160 -8.60 7.69 2.21
C ILE A 160 -9.06 6.83 3.40
N CYS A 161 -8.24 5.87 3.83
CA CYS A 161 -8.60 4.98 4.94
C CYS A 161 -8.62 5.70 6.29
N MET A 162 -7.75 6.70 6.53
CA MET A 162 -7.48 7.20 7.88
C MET A 162 -7.71 8.69 8.11
N ALA A 163 -7.85 9.51 7.07
CA ALA A 163 -7.99 10.95 7.23
C ALA A 163 -9.37 11.32 7.82
N GLN A 164 -9.37 12.20 8.82
CA GLN A 164 -10.59 12.80 9.38
C GLN A 164 -11.38 13.55 8.29
N GLU A 165 -10.66 14.22 7.39
CA GLU A 165 -11.24 15.02 6.31
C GLU A 165 -12.05 14.20 5.30
N LEU A 166 -11.81 12.89 5.23
CA LEU A 166 -12.46 11.98 4.28
C LEU A 166 -13.45 11.03 4.94
N ASP A 167 -13.73 11.17 6.25
CA ASP A 167 -14.50 10.21 7.02
C ASP A 167 -15.89 9.91 6.44
N ARG A 168 -16.64 10.96 6.10
CA ARG A 168 -17.99 10.84 5.54
C ARG A 168 -18.02 10.20 4.14
N SER A 169 -16.93 10.31 3.39
CA SER A 169 -16.84 9.81 2.00
C SER A 169 -16.08 8.50 1.89
N ARG A 170 -15.43 8.03 2.96
CA ARG A 170 -14.54 6.86 2.96
C ARG A 170 -15.20 5.63 2.38
N VAL A 171 -16.45 5.35 2.75
CA VAL A 171 -17.19 4.18 2.27
C VAL A 171 -17.36 4.16 0.75
N ASN A 172 -17.43 5.34 0.13
CA ASN A 172 -17.55 5.48 -1.33
C ASN A 172 -16.18 5.49 -2.02
N LEU A 173 -15.13 5.96 -1.34
CA LEU A 173 -13.78 6.10 -1.91
C LEU A 173 -12.94 4.81 -1.80
N VAL A 174 -13.09 4.03 -0.72
CA VAL A 174 -12.35 2.78 -0.51
C VAL A 174 -12.50 1.78 -1.67
N PRO A 175 -13.69 1.59 -2.28
CA PRO A 175 -13.85 0.75 -3.47
C PRO A 175 -12.98 1.17 -4.66
N TYR A 176 -12.59 2.45 -4.73
CA TYR A 176 -11.82 3.01 -5.86
C TYR A 176 -10.31 2.81 -5.69
N LEU A 177 -9.83 2.55 -4.48
CA LEU A 177 -8.41 2.43 -4.16
C LEU A 177 -7.73 1.32 -4.96
N PHE A 178 -6.62 1.69 -5.60
CA PHE A 178 -5.67 0.74 -6.15
C PHE A 178 -4.85 0.12 -5.02
N LEU A 179 -4.41 -1.14 -5.19
CA LEU A 179 -3.52 -1.80 -4.22
C LEU A 179 -2.06 -1.42 -4.51
N ALA A 180 -1.29 -1.09 -3.49
CA ALA A 180 0.11 -0.71 -3.66
C ALA A 180 0.90 -1.98 -3.98
N LEU A 181 1.22 -2.20 -5.25
CA LEU A 181 1.93 -3.42 -5.65
C LEU A 181 3.34 -3.41 -5.09
N ASP A 182 3.74 -4.51 -4.44
CA ASP A 182 5.11 -4.72 -4.00
C ASP A 182 5.45 -6.21 -3.89
N SER A 183 6.66 -6.52 -3.39
CA SER A 183 7.13 -7.88 -3.25
C SER A 183 6.24 -8.78 -2.40
N GLN A 184 5.61 -8.22 -1.36
CA GLN A 184 4.73 -8.99 -0.48
C GLN A 184 3.46 -9.37 -1.23
N MET A 185 2.88 -8.43 -2.00
CA MET A 185 1.72 -8.69 -2.86
C MET A 185 2.02 -9.73 -3.93
N PHE A 186 3.18 -9.66 -4.60
CA PHE A 186 3.56 -10.65 -5.61
C PHE A 186 3.87 -12.04 -5.00
N SER A 187 4.39 -12.07 -3.78
CA SER A 187 4.72 -13.33 -3.10
C SER A 187 3.51 -14.12 -2.61
N ASP A 188 2.34 -13.49 -2.48
CA ASP A 188 1.14 -14.10 -1.89
C ASP A 188 0.25 -14.75 -2.96
N PRO A 189 -0.02 -16.07 -2.85
CA PRO A 189 -0.84 -16.80 -3.83
C PRO A 189 -2.33 -16.44 -3.77
N ASN A 190 -2.83 -15.84 -2.67
CA ASN A 190 -4.20 -15.34 -2.61
C ASN A 190 -4.35 -14.03 -3.41
N VAL A 191 -3.24 -13.30 -3.64
CA VAL A 191 -3.23 -12.03 -4.36
C VAL A 191 -3.07 -12.26 -5.86
N PHE A 192 -2.05 -13.03 -6.26
CA PHE A 192 -1.83 -13.43 -7.66
C PHE A 192 -1.51 -14.92 -7.77
N THR A 193 -1.96 -15.61 -8.81
CA THR A 193 -1.50 -16.96 -9.15
C THR A 193 -0.18 -16.93 -9.93
N ASP A 194 0.49 -18.07 -10.08
CA ASP A 194 1.73 -18.13 -10.87
C ASP A 194 1.46 -17.89 -12.36
N GLU A 195 0.31 -18.30 -12.87
CA GLU A 195 -0.16 -18.05 -14.24
C GLU A 195 -0.36 -16.55 -14.47
N GLU A 196 -1.05 -15.88 -13.53
CA GLU A 196 -1.30 -14.44 -13.59
C GLU A 196 0.00 -13.66 -13.60
N LEU A 197 0.99 -14.02 -12.77
CA LEU A 197 2.30 -13.35 -12.77
C LEU A 197 3.08 -13.62 -14.07
N ARG A 198 3.11 -14.87 -14.53
CA ARG A 198 3.84 -15.26 -15.76
C ARG A 198 3.31 -14.53 -16.99
N ALA A 199 2.01 -14.24 -17.06
CA ALA A 199 1.41 -13.46 -18.15
C ALA A 199 2.00 -12.05 -18.31
N PHE A 200 2.65 -11.52 -17.28
CA PHE A 200 3.32 -10.22 -17.29
C PHE A 200 4.84 -10.34 -17.08
N HIS A 201 5.44 -11.51 -17.30
CA HIS A 201 6.86 -11.76 -17.02
C HIS A 201 7.28 -11.45 -15.57
N LEU A 202 6.33 -11.56 -14.63
CA LEU A 202 6.58 -11.44 -13.20
C LEU A 202 6.72 -12.81 -12.54
N SER A 203 7.27 -12.82 -11.33
CA SER A 203 7.43 -14.01 -10.49
C SER A 203 7.15 -13.66 -9.03
N ARG A 204 7.17 -14.68 -8.16
CA ARG A 204 7.06 -14.48 -6.70
C ARG A 204 8.17 -13.63 -6.08
N ARG A 205 9.27 -13.43 -6.80
CA ARG A 205 10.41 -12.58 -6.39
C ARG A 205 10.33 -11.17 -6.96
N SER A 206 9.35 -10.90 -7.82
CA SER A 206 9.13 -9.57 -8.37
C SER A 206 8.79 -8.59 -7.26
N THR A 207 9.06 -7.33 -7.55
CA THR A 207 8.87 -6.19 -6.67
C THR A 207 8.21 -5.08 -7.48
N TYR A 208 7.84 -3.99 -6.83
CA TYR A 208 7.27 -2.83 -7.51
C TYR A 208 8.17 -2.25 -8.61
N LYS A 209 9.50 -2.47 -8.56
CA LYS A 209 10.42 -2.00 -9.61
C LYS A 209 10.23 -2.73 -10.95
N ASP A 210 9.69 -3.95 -10.89
CA ASP A 210 9.53 -4.82 -12.06
C ASP A 210 8.24 -4.51 -12.83
N VAL A 211 7.39 -3.62 -12.28
CA VAL A 211 6.28 -3.00 -13.00
C VAL A 211 6.81 -1.78 -13.75
N THR A 212 7.04 -1.95 -15.04
CA THR A 212 7.77 -0.98 -15.87
C THR A 212 6.90 0.10 -16.50
N ASP A 213 5.63 -0.21 -16.78
CA ASP A 213 4.71 0.72 -17.43
C ASP A 213 3.31 0.72 -16.80
N GLU A 214 2.53 1.73 -17.18
CA GLU A 214 1.19 1.99 -16.66
C GLU A 214 0.17 0.93 -17.13
N LYS A 215 0.31 0.41 -18.35
CA LYS A 215 -0.62 -0.55 -18.92
C LYS A 215 -0.55 -1.86 -18.13
N MET A 216 0.65 -2.36 -17.90
CA MET A 216 0.91 -3.52 -17.04
C MET A 216 0.33 -3.31 -15.64
N TYR A 217 0.58 -2.14 -15.05
CA TYR A 217 0.07 -1.80 -13.73
C TYR A 217 -1.47 -1.84 -13.67
N ILE A 218 -2.17 -1.22 -14.63
CA ILE A 218 -3.64 -1.24 -14.71
C ILE A 218 -4.16 -2.68 -14.86
N GLN A 219 -3.54 -3.49 -15.73
CA GLN A 219 -3.97 -4.88 -15.94
C GLN A 219 -3.82 -5.74 -14.67
N LEU A 220 -2.76 -5.53 -13.88
CA LEU A 220 -2.61 -6.18 -12.57
C LEU A 220 -3.71 -5.74 -11.59
N GLN A 221 -4.08 -4.46 -11.62
CA GLN A 221 -5.14 -3.89 -10.79
C GLN A 221 -6.54 -4.42 -11.19
N ASP A 222 -6.74 -4.71 -12.47
CA ASP A 222 -7.97 -5.33 -12.99
C ASP A 222 -8.10 -6.80 -12.56
N ILE A 223 -7.00 -7.56 -12.55
CA ILE A 223 -6.98 -8.93 -11.99
C ILE A 223 -7.44 -8.89 -10.53
N LEU A 224 -6.84 -8.01 -9.73
CA LEU A 224 -7.20 -7.86 -8.32
C LEU A 224 -8.66 -7.42 -8.15
N SER A 225 -9.16 -6.53 -9.01
CA SER A 225 -10.57 -6.11 -9.00
C SER A 225 -11.50 -7.29 -9.29
N LYS A 226 -11.19 -8.12 -10.28
CA LYS A 226 -11.99 -9.32 -10.61
C LYS A 226 -12.00 -10.31 -9.46
N LYS A 227 -10.85 -10.57 -8.83
CA LYS A 227 -10.77 -11.42 -7.64
C LYS A 227 -11.57 -10.86 -6.47
N ALA A 228 -11.47 -9.55 -6.21
CA ALA A 228 -12.25 -8.90 -5.17
C ALA A 228 -13.77 -9.06 -5.41
N THR A 229 -14.22 -8.95 -6.66
CA THR A 229 -15.63 -9.24 -7.03
C THR A 229 -15.99 -10.70 -6.76
N GLN A 230 -15.13 -11.66 -7.10
CA GLN A 230 -15.37 -13.10 -6.84
C GLN A 230 -15.42 -13.45 -5.35
N LEU A 231 -14.65 -12.75 -4.52
CA LEU A 231 -14.64 -12.89 -3.06
C LEU A 231 -15.77 -12.11 -2.38
N SER A 232 -16.46 -11.24 -3.10
CA SER A 232 -17.63 -10.54 -2.60
C SER A 232 -18.86 -11.45 -2.66
N ASN A 233 -19.76 -11.30 -1.71
CA ASN A 233 -21.06 -11.99 -1.73
C ASN A 233 -22.21 -10.98 -1.54
N ARG A 234 -23.41 -11.49 -1.23
CA ARG A 234 -24.60 -10.67 -1.01
C ARG A 234 -24.49 -9.81 0.25
N ASP A 235 -23.88 -10.33 1.31
CA ASP A 235 -23.90 -9.75 2.65
C ASP A 235 -22.62 -8.95 2.97
N ALA A 236 -21.53 -9.21 2.25
CA ALA A 236 -20.24 -8.56 2.46
C ALA A 236 -19.52 -8.30 1.13
N LYS A 237 -18.99 -7.08 0.97
CA LYS A 237 -18.17 -6.71 -0.19
C LYS A 237 -16.69 -6.82 0.15
N PHE A 238 -15.94 -7.47 -0.72
CA PHE A 238 -14.49 -7.50 -0.66
C PHE A 238 -13.96 -6.43 -1.60
N TYR A 239 -13.22 -5.45 -1.08
CA TYR A 239 -12.57 -4.43 -1.90
C TYR A 239 -11.12 -4.80 -2.15
N ARG A 240 -10.59 -4.43 -3.32
CA ARG A 240 -9.21 -4.73 -3.72
C ARG A 240 -8.17 -4.36 -2.66
N ILE A 241 -8.34 -3.23 -1.98
CA ILE A 241 -7.41 -2.80 -0.93
C ILE A 241 -7.35 -3.77 0.27
N TYR A 242 -8.36 -4.64 0.46
CA TYR A 242 -8.35 -5.63 1.54
C TYR A 242 -7.24 -6.69 1.36
N PHE A 243 -6.72 -6.89 0.15
CA PHE A 243 -5.54 -7.72 -0.05
C PHE A 243 -4.31 -7.20 0.72
N ASP A 244 -4.23 -5.90 1.04
CA ASP A 244 -3.15 -5.37 1.90
C ASP A 244 -3.16 -6.03 3.29
N MET A 245 -4.33 -6.45 3.79
CA MET A 245 -4.45 -7.11 5.10
C MET A 245 -3.83 -8.52 5.15
N LEU A 246 -3.43 -9.08 3.99
CA LEU A 246 -2.62 -10.30 3.91
C LEU A 246 -1.14 -10.04 4.17
N TRP A 247 -0.65 -8.83 3.91
CA TRP A 247 0.75 -8.49 4.17
C TRP A 247 1.09 -8.71 5.65
N ASN A 248 2.05 -9.59 5.92
CA ASN A 248 2.48 -9.97 7.27
C ASN A 248 1.30 -10.36 8.18
N ASN A 249 0.24 -10.96 7.62
CA ASN A 249 -0.96 -11.35 8.34
C ASN A 249 -1.59 -10.21 9.16
N ARG A 250 -1.58 -8.96 8.66
CA ARG A 250 -2.20 -7.77 9.32
C ARG A 250 -3.61 -7.99 9.83
N HIS A 251 -4.41 -8.82 9.18
CA HIS A 251 -5.75 -9.18 9.64
C HIS A 251 -5.75 -9.86 11.03
N GLN A 252 -4.67 -10.50 11.43
CA GLN A 252 -4.50 -11.14 12.74
C GLN A 252 -3.94 -10.18 13.79
N ASN A 253 -3.33 -9.08 13.36
CA ASN A 253 -2.69 -8.13 14.27
C ASN A 253 -3.72 -7.40 15.15
N TRP A 254 -3.28 -7.05 16.35
CA TRP A 254 -4.02 -6.15 17.23
C TRP A 254 -4.23 -4.81 16.52
N GLY A 255 -5.28 -4.10 16.90
CA GLY A 255 -5.60 -2.80 16.32
C GLY A 255 -6.91 -2.78 15.54
N SER A 256 -7.33 -1.56 15.27
CA SER A 256 -8.63 -1.20 14.71
C SER A 256 -8.50 -0.20 13.56
N ASN A 257 -7.28 0.03 13.08
CA ASN A 257 -7.03 0.85 11.91
C ASN A 257 -5.74 0.46 11.18
N PHE A 258 -5.55 1.03 9.99
CA PHE A 258 -4.47 0.69 9.08
C PHE A 258 -3.08 0.89 9.69
N PHE A 259 -2.88 1.89 10.56
CA PHE A 259 -1.60 2.11 11.23
C PHE A 259 -1.35 1.18 12.41
N GLU A 260 -2.38 0.85 13.20
CA GLU A 260 -2.26 -0.04 14.36
C GLU A 260 -1.97 -1.48 13.94
N THR A 261 -2.54 -1.94 12.82
CA THR A 261 -2.34 -3.30 12.32
C THR A 261 -1.02 -3.48 11.58
N ASN A 262 -0.28 -2.41 11.28
CA ASN A 262 1.09 -2.52 10.77
C ASN A 262 1.98 -3.22 11.83
N PRO A 263 2.85 -4.17 11.43
CA PRO A 263 3.81 -4.80 12.33
C PRO A 263 4.79 -3.81 12.99
#